data_AF-A0A7X1H2P7-F1
#
_entry.id   AF-A0A7X1H2P7-F1
#
_cell.length_a   1.000
_cell.length_b   1.000
_cell.length_c   1.000
_cell.angle_alpha   90.00
_cell.angle_beta   90.00
_cell.angle_gamma   90.00
#
_symmetry.space_group_name_H-M   'P 1'
#
loop_
_entity.id
_entity.type
_entity.pdbx_description
1 polymer ?
#
loop_
_entity_poly.entity_id
_entity_poly.type
_entity_poly.pdbx_seq_one_letter_code
_entity_poly.pdbx_strand_id
1 'polypeptide(L)'
;MSETIEKLKGKSKSGSLAAGLNILLPGVGYLYCGRVILGIIVLPFVIGLIYVQPYAAITIWIVLIIDGFLAAGRYNKKLEAKINAAMKTCPQCAEKIMPEAKVCKHCAYKFDSTPETKSA
;
A
#
# COMPACT_ATOMS: atom_id res chain seq x y z
N MET A 1 13.30 -8.83 12.92
CA MET A 1 12.25 -7.81 12.64
C MET A 1 12.52 -7.12 11.30
N SER A 2 13.77 -7.09 10.84
CA SER A 2 14.27 -6.73 9.51
C SER A 2 13.60 -7.50 8.39
N GLU A 3 13.55 -8.83 8.48
CA GLU A 3 12.91 -9.69 7.48
C GLU A 3 11.43 -9.32 7.28
N THR A 4 10.75 -8.92 8.36
CA THR A 4 9.36 -8.44 8.31
C THR A 4 9.26 -7.12 7.54
N ILE A 5 10.17 -6.17 7.78
CA ILE A 5 10.21 -4.88 7.06
C ILE A 5 10.53 -5.08 5.57
N GLU A 6 11.45 -5.98 5.22
CA GLU A 6 11.78 -6.30 3.83
C GLU A 6 10.60 -6.96 3.11
N LYS A 7 9.94 -7.95 3.75
CA LYS A 7 8.69 -8.53 3.25
C LYS A 7 7.60 -7.47 3.06
N LEU A 8 7.52 -6.47 3.94
CA LEU A 8 6.57 -5.37 3.79
C LEU A 8 6.93 -4.46 2.61
N LYS A 9 8.20 -4.09 2.43
CA LYS A 9 8.65 -3.28 1.27
C LYS A 9 8.35 -3.97 -0.06
N GLY A 10 8.54 -5.29 -0.13
CA GLY A 10 8.22 -6.10 -1.31
C GLY A 10 6.72 -6.15 -1.65
N LYS A 11 5.83 -5.76 -0.73
CA LYS A 11 4.37 -5.70 -0.98
C LYS A 11 3.89 -4.37 -1.56
N SER A 12 4.79 -3.41 -1.82
CA SER A 12 4.41 -2.13 -2.43
C SER A 12 3.72 -2.33 -3.78
N LYS A 13 2.67 -1.55 -4.04
CA LYS A 13 1.80 -1.68 -5.21
C LYS A 13 2.00 -0.48 -6.12
N SER A 14 2.17 -0.69 -7.41
CA SER A 14 2.32 0.41 -8.35
C SER A 14 0.96 0.99 -8.74
N GLY A 15 0.79 2.31 -8.59
CA GLY A 15 -0.44 3.00 -8.97
C GLY A 15 -0.73 2.90 -10.46
N SER A 16 0.29 3.05 -11.30
CA SER A 16 0.16 2.94 -12.76
C SER A 16 -0.31 1.56 -13.20
N LEU A 17 0.10 0.51 -12.50
CA LEU A 17 -0.30 -0.87 -12.82
C LEU A 17 -1.75 -1.12 -12.38
N ALA A 18 -2.18 -0.57 -11.24
CA ALA A 18 -3.58 -0.61 -10.81
C ALA A 18 -4.51 0.15 -11.78
N ALA A 19 -4.07 1.30 -12.30
CA ALA A 19 -4.80 2.06 -13.31
C ALA A 19 -4.88 1.29 -14.65
N GLY A 20 -3.74 0.75 -15.12
CA GLY A 20 -3.67 -0.07 -16.34
C GLY A 20 -4.55 -1.32 -16.28
N LEU A 21 -4.64 -1.96 -15.11
CA LEU A 21 -5.55 -3.09 -14.90
C LEU A 21 -7.02 -2.68 -15.07
N ASN A 22 -7.41 -1.49 -14.62
CA ASN A 22 -8.77 -0.97 -14.83
C ASN A 22 -9.03 -0.50 -16.27
N ILE A 23 -7.99 -0.13 -17.04
CA ILE A 23 -8.13 0.11 -18.49
C ILE A 23 -8.45 -1.19 -19.22
N LEU A 24 -7.78 -2.29 -18.84
CA LEU A 24 -8.03 -3.59 -19.47
C LEU A 24 -9.39 -4.16 -19.08
N LEU A 25 -9.71 -4.14 -17.78
CA LEU A 25 -10.96 -4.71 -17.28
C LEU A 25 -11.43 -3.99 -16.01
N PRO A 26 -12.64 -3.40 -16.03
CA PRO A 26 -13.15 -2.62 -14.91
C PRO A 26 -13.30 -3.50 -13.66
N GLY A 27 -12.70 -3.08 -12.55
CA GLY A 27 -12.76 -3.79 -11.27
C GLY A 27 -11.46 -4.52 -10.90
N VAL A 28 -10.59 -4.85 -11.86
CA VAL A 28 -9.38 -5.64 -11.60
C VAL A 28 -8.31 -4.86 -10.83
N GLY A 29 -8.23 -3.54 -11.03
CA GLY A 29 -7.35 -2.68 -10.24
C GLY A 29 -7.65 -2.76 -8.72
N TYR A 30 -8.92 -2.94 -8.37
CA TYR A 30 -9.34 -3.10 -6.96
C TYR A 30 -8.97 -4.47 -6.38
N LEU A 31 -9.08 -5.54 -7.18
CA LEU A 31 -8.60 -6.87 -6.83
C LEU A 31 -7.10 -6.84 -6.51
N TYR A 32 -6.30 -6.16 -7.36
CA TYR A 32 -4.86 -5.99 -7.16
C TYR A 32 -4.51 -5.23 -5.86
N CYS A 33 -5.30 -4.21 -5.51
CA CYS A 33 -5.14 -3.45 -4.27
C CYS A 33 -5.67 -4.18 -3.01
N GLY A 34 -6.13 -5.43 -3.14
CA GLY A 34 -6.67 -6.25 -2.04
C GLY A 34 -8.12 -5.92 -1.66
N ARG A 35 -8.84 -5.14 -2.47
CA ARG A 35 -10.28 -4.83 -2.28
C ARG A 35 -11.14 -5.77 -3.13
N VAL A 36 -11.10 -7.06 -2.80
CA VAL A 36 -11.72 -8.13 -3.61
C VAL A 36 -13.22 -7.96 -3.77
N ILE A 37 -13.93 -7.68 -2.68
CA ILE A 37 -15.39 -7.49 -2.68
C ILE A 37 -15.79 -6.37 -3.65
N LEU A 38 -15.08 -5.25 -3.60
CA LEU A 38 -15.39 -4.10 -4.46
C LEU A 38 -15.13 -4.43 -5.95
N GLY A 39 -14.04 -5.13 -6.25
CA GLY A 39 -13.76 -5.59 -7.61
C GLY A 39 -14.84 -6.55 -8.16
N ILE A 40 -15.28 -7.52 -7.35
CA ILE A 40 -16.32 -8.49 -7.74
C ILE A 40 -17.67 -7.81 -7.96
N ILE A 41 -18.00 -6.74 -7.22
CA ILE A 41 -19.26 -6.01 -7.39
C ILE A 41 -19.20 -5.06 -8.60
N VAL A 42 -18.09 -4.33 -8.74
CA VAL A 42 -17.94 -3.31 -9.81
C VAL A 42 -17.95 -3.95 -11.19
N LEU A 43 -17.35 -5.12 -11.36
CA LEU A 43 -17.23 -5.79 -12.64
C LEU A 43 -18.59 -6.11 -13.30
N PRO A 44 -19.51 -6.88 -12.70
CA PRO A 44 -20.83 -7.13 -13.27
C PRO A 44 -21.70 -5.87 -13.31
N PHE A 45 -21.49 -4.92 -12.40
CA PHE A 45 -22.20 -3.65 -12.42
C PHE A 45 -21.87 -2.84 -13.68
N VAL A 46 -20.58 -2.68 -14.01
CA VAL A 46 -20.15 -1.98 -15.24
C VAL A 46 -20.61 -2.74 -16.49
N ILE A 47 -20.52 -4.08 -16.49
CA ILE A 47 -21.02 -4.90 -17.61
C ILE A 47 -22.52 -4.67 -17.82
N GLY A 48 -23.33 -4.72 -16.76
CA GLY A 48 -24.77 -4.42 -16.85
C GLY A 48 -25.05 -3.01 -17.35
N LEU A 49 -24.26 -2.03 -16.90
CA LEU A 49 -24.43 -0.63 -17.28
C LEU A 49 -24.07 -0.37 -18.75
N ILE A 50 -23.13 -1.13 -19.32
CA ILE A 50 -22.82 -1.09 -20.76
C ILE A 50 -24.05 -1.48 -21.60
N TYR A 51 -24.83 -2.48 -21.16
CA TYR A 51 -26.03 -2.91 -21.89
C TYR A 51 -27.23 -1.96 -21.75
N VAL A 52 -27.38 -1.29 -20.60
CA VAL A 52 -28.50 -0.38 -20.34
C VAL A 52 -28.21 1.04 -20.83
N GLN A 53 -27.01 1.57 -20.54
CA GLN A 53 -26.64 2.96 -20.83
C GLN A 53 -25.13 3.12 -21.10
N PRO A 54 -24.66 2.93 -22.35
CA PRO A 54 -23.23 2.85 -22.66
C PRO A 54 -22.45 4.15 -22.38
N TYR A 55 -23.05 5.32 -22.57
CA TYR A 55 -22.38 6.60 -22.29
C TYR A 55 -22.03 6.78 -20.81
N ALA A 56 -22.96 6.40 -19.92
CA ALA A 56 -22.72 6.44 -18.49
C ALA A 56 -21.65 5.41 -18.07
N ALA A 57 -21.60 4.26 -18.75
CA ALA A 57 -20.58 3.25 -18.51
C ALA A 57 -19.18 3.78 -18.81
N ILE A 58 -18.98 4.51 -19.90
CA ILE A 58 -17.69 5.12 -20.25
C ILE A 58 -17.27 6.15 -19.18
N THR A 59 -18.19 7.02 -18.74
CA THR A 59 -17.90 7.99 -17.68
C THR A 59 -17.48 7.30 -16.38
N ILE A 60 -18.23 6.29 -15.95
CA ILE A 60 -17.91 5.49 -14.77
C ILE A 60 -16.57 4.78 -14.94
N TRP A 61 -16.28 4.27 -16.14
CA TRP A 61 -15.03 3.56 -16.41
C TRP A 61 -13.80 4.45 -16.20
N ILE A 62 -13.85 5.71 -16.66
CA ILE A 62 -12.79 6.70 -16.42
C ILE A 62 -12.62 6.96 -14.92
N VAL A 63 -13.73 7.12 -14.19
CA VAL A 63 -13.68 7.31 -12.72
C VAL A 63 -13.03 6.11 -12.03
N LEU A 64 -13.33 4.88 -12.46
CA LEU A 64 -12.73 3.67 -11.90
C LEU A 64 -11.23 3.57 -12.17
N ILE A 65 -10.73 4.05 -13.32
CA ILE A 65 -9.29 4.11 -13.59
C ILE A 65 -8.61 5.04 -12.57
N ILE A 66 -9.17 6.24 -12.35
CA ILE A 66 -8.64 7.22 -11.40
C ILE A 66 -8.71 6.68 -9.96
N ASP A 67 -9.84 6.13 -9.54
CA ASP A 67 -9.95 5.60 -8.17
C ASP A 67 -9.11 4.33 -7.97
N GLY A 68 -8.83 3.56 -9.03
CA GLY A 68 -7.84 2.49 -9.01
C GLY A 68 -6.43 3.00 -8.68
N PHE A 69 -6.00 4.09 -9.31
CA PHE A 69 -4.73 4.76 -8.99
C PHE A 69 -4.69 5.25 -7.53
N LEU A 70 -5.75 5.94 -7.09
CA LEU A 70 -5.85 6.45 -5.72
C LEU A 70 -5.93 5.31 -4.69
N ALA A 71 -6.55 4.18 -5.03
CA ALA A 71 -6.61 2.99 -4.17
C ALA A 71 -5.22 2.41 -3.90
N ALA A 72 -4.36 2.33 -4.93
CA ALA A 72 -2.98 1.90 -4.76
C ALA A 72 -2.18 2.88 -3.87
N GLY A 73 -2.39 4.19 -4.04
CA GLY A 73 -1.79 5.21 -3.16
C GLY A 73 -2.20 5.03 -1.70
N ARG A 74 -3.50 4.81 -1.42
CA ARG A 74 -4.00 4.53 -0.06
C ARG A 74 -3.44 3.23 0.50
N TYR A 75 -3.26 2.21 -0.33
CA TYR A 75 -2.64 0.95 0.09
C TYR A 75 -1.19 1.16 0.51
N ASN A 76 -0.40 1.87 -0.30
CA ASN A 76 1.01 2.15 0.00
C ASN A 76 1.16 3.02 1.25
N LYS A 77 0.31 4.01 1.47
CA LYS A 77 0.33 4.82 2.70
C LYS A 77 0.10 3.96 3.96
N LYS A 78 -0.82 2.99 3.91
CA LYS A 78 -1.04 2.03 5.01
C LYS A 78 0.15 1.11 5.23
N LEU A 79 0.80 0.68 4.14
CA LEU A 79 1.98 -0.17 4.20
C LEU A 79 3.18 0.59 4.79
N GLU A 80 3.40 1.83 4.37
CA GLU A 80 4.43 2.70 4.91
C GLU A 80 4.23 2.99 6.40
N ALA A 81 2.98 3.22 6.83
CA ALA A 81 2.66 3.37 8.25
C ALA A 81 3.05 2.12 9.07
N LYS A 82 2.80 0.91 8.53
CA LYS A 82 3.22 -0.35 9.17
C LYS A 82 4.74 -0.49 9.24
N ILE A 83 5.44 -0.15 8.16
CA ILE A 83 6.91 -0.16 8.10
C ILE A 83 7.48 0.83 9.13
N ASN A 84 6.92 2.04 9.18
CA ASN A 84 7.29 3.09 10.13
C ASN A 84 7.05 2.70 11.58
N ALA A 85 5.96 1.99 11.88
CA ALA A 85 5.66 1.48 13.22
C ALA A 85 6.61 0.34 13.65
N ALA A 86 7.21 -0.38 12.69
CA ALA A 86 8.20 -1.42 12.94
C ALA A 86 9.64 -0.89 13.07
N MET A 87 9.89 0.38 12.74
CA MET A 87 11.19 1.02 12.92
C MET A 87 11.34 1.60 14.33
N LYS A 88 12.57 1.65 14.84
CA LYS A 88 12.88 2.35 16.10
C LYS A 88 13.28 3.79 15.83
N THR A 89 13.01 4.68 16.79
CA THR A 89 13.40 6.10 16.69
C THR A 89 14.71 6.32 17.43
N CYS A 90 15.66 7.01 16.79
CA CYS A 90 16.92 7.38 17.44
C CYS A 90 16.67 8.46 18.52
N PRO A 91 17.16 8.30 19.76
CA PRO A 91 16.92 9.28 20.83
C PRO A 91 17.71 10.59 20.64
N GLN A 92 18.79 10.58 19.84
CA GLN A 92 19.65 11.75 19.64
C GLN A 92 19.22 12.64 18.46
N CYS A 93 18.68 12.06 17.39
CA CYS A 93 18.32 12.81 16.17
C CYS A 93 16.89 12.61 15.68
N ALA A 94 16.07 11.83 16.39
CA ALA A 94 14.67 11.52 16.06
C ALA A 94 14.42 10.82 14.71
N GLU A 95 15.47 10.35 14.04
CA GLU A 95 15.35 9.63 12.78
C GLU A 95 14.80 8.20 12.96
N LYS A 96 14.07 7.68 11.96
CA LYS A 96 13.61 6.29 11.93
C LYS A 96 14.71 5.36 11.43
N ILE A 97 15.06 4.40 12.29
CA ILE A 97 16.17 3.47 12.07
C ILE A 97 15.65 2.03 12.07
N MET A 98 16.29 1.17 11.29
CA MET A 98 15.99 -0.27 11.32
C MET A 98 16.19 -0.84 12.74
N PRO A 99 15.32 -1.74 13.21
CA PRO A 99 15.41 -2.26 14.56
C PRO A 99 16.76 -2.95 14.85
N GLU A 100 17.31 -3.65 13.86
CA GLU A 100 18.59 -4.37 13.92
C GLU A 100 19.83 -3.46 13.83
N ALA A 101 19.67 -2.17 13.53
CA ALA A 101 20.83 -1.29 13.40
C ALA A 101 21.50 -1.09 14.76
N LYS A 102 22.80 -1.40 14.83
CA LYS A 102 23.63 -1.14 16.02
C LYS A 102 24.07 0.32 16.14
N VAL A 103 24.07 1.04 15.02
CA VAL A 103 24.51 2.43 14.95
C VAL A 103 23.54 3.23 14.07
N CYS A 104 23.19 4.44 14.50
CA CYS A 104 22.40 5.37 13.70
C CYS A 104 23.22 5.89 12.52
N LYS A 105 22.72 5.73 11.28
CA LYS A 105 23.40 6.21 10.07
C LYS A 105 23.47 7.74 9.92
N HIS A 106 22.70 8.49 10.71
CA HIS A 106 22.62 9.96 10.61
C HIS A 106 23.49 10.67 11.66
N CYS A 107 23.43 10.25 12.92
CA CYS A 107 24.17 10.90 14.02
C CYS A 107 25.24 10.00 14.67
N ALA A 108 25.45 8.79 14.17
CA ALA A 108 26.40 7.80 14.71
C ALA A 108 26.14 7.34 16.16
N TYR A 109 24.97 7.64 16.74
CA TYR A 109 24.57 7.12 18.04
C TYR A 109 24.57 5.58 18.05
N LYS A 110 25.21 4.98 19.06
CA LYS A 110 25.31 3.53 19.23
C LYS A 110 24.12 3.05 20.06
N PHE A 111 23.37 2.11 19.53
CA PHE A 111 22.32 1.43 20.28
C PHE A 111 22.98 0.32 21.09
N ASP A 112 22.99 0.47 22.41
CA ASP A 112 23.43 -0.60 23.29
C ASP A 112 22.55 -1.83 23.07
N SER A 113 23.17 -2.98 22.86
CA SER A 113 22.54 -4.21 22.39
C SER A 113 21.67 -4.91 23.44
N THR A 114 21.13 -4.18 24.41
CA THR A 114 20.23 -4.77 25.39
C THR A 114 18.89 -4.99 24.69
N PRO A 115 18.46 -6.25 24.47
CA PRO A 115 17.11 -6.49 24.03
C PRO A 115 16.20 -5.95 25.12
N GLU A 116 15.49 -4.85 24.85
CA GLU A 116 14.36 -4.43 25.67
C GLU A 116 13.28 -5.51 25.55
N THR A 117 13.41 -6.53 26.39
CA THR A 117 12.33 -7.45 26.71
C THR A 117 11.25 -6.62 27.37
N LYS A 118 10.25 -6.18 26.59
CA LYS A 118 8.97 -5.73 27.16
C LYS A 118 8.29 -6.96 27.75
N SER A 119 8.58 -7.21 29.02
CA SER A 119 7.86 -8.14 29.89
C SER A 119 6.77 -7.37 30.66
N ALA A 120 5.59 -7.98 30.71
CA ALA A 120 4.39 -7.65 31.48
C ALA A 120 3.44 -6.59 30.88
#